data_AF-D5STK7-F1
#
_entry.id   AF-D5STK7-F1
#
_cell.length_a   1.000
_cell.length_b   1.000
_cell.length_c   1.000
_cell.angle_alpha   90.00
_cell.angle_beta   90.00
_cell.angle_gamma   90.00
#
_symmetry.space_group_name_H-M   'P 1'
#
loop_
_entity.id
_entity.type
_entity.pdbx_description
1 polymer ?
#
loop_
_entity_poly.entity_id
_entity_poly.type
_entity_poly.pdbx_seq_one_letter_code
_entity_poly.pdbx_strand_id
1 'polypeptide(L)'
;MTTSEPTLEMVAFYERRTQEHIDRVRRCLNVMASLTEYAAELIERARIHDASKYGTEERIPYIWLTEFHRCRRIGEPFSYPDGMEERVRSAIHHHVTTNRHHPDFHTDPNDMTDVDLIEMVCDWTAMSLEFGEDKGSARGWADKTIGNHLYLSESKRQFVYAMIDLLDSSLESDA
;
A
#
# COMPACT_ATOMS: atom_id res chain seq x y z
N MET A 1 29.01 3.92 15.00
CA MET A 1 27.73 3.23 14.80
C MET A 1 27.84 2.43 13.53
N THR A 2 28.00 1.12 13.64
CA THR A 2 28.01 0.22 12.48
C THR A 2 26.59 0.17 11.93
N THR A 3 26.33 0.84 10.80
CA THR A 3 25.13 0.56 10.03
C THR A 3 25.21 -0.90 9.62
N SER A 4 24.37 -1.74 10.21
CA SER A 4 24.27 -3.13 9.76
C SER A 4 23.52 -3.06 8.43
N GLU A 5 24.29 -3.10 7.34
CA GLU A 5 23.74 -3.18 6.00
C GLU A 5 22.90 -4.46 5.87
N PRO A 6 21.74 -4.42 5.19
CA PRO A 6 20.94 -5.61 4.95
C PRO A 6 21.71 -6.61 4.08
N THR A 7 21.44 -7.91 4.25
CA THR A 7 22.07 -8.95 3.42
C THR A 7 21.56 -8.85 1.98
N LEU A 8 22.32 -9.42 1.03
CA LEU A 8 21.89 -9.49 -0.37
C LEU A 8 20.57 -10.24 -0.53
N GLU A 9 20.30 -11.24 0.30
CA GLU A 9 19.03 -11.97 0.31
C GLU A 9 17.86 -11.09 0.76
N MET A 10 18.03 -10.33 1.85
CA MET A 10 17.01 -9.39 2.33
C MET A 10 16.70 -8.33 1.27
N VAL A 11 17.74 -7.79 0.62
CA VAL A 11 17.59 -6.83 -0.48
C VAL A 11 16.80 -7.47 -1.62
N ALA A 12 17.21 -8.64 -2.10
CA ALA A 12 16.53 -9.32 -3.21
C ALA A 12 15.07 -9.67 -2.88
N PHE A 13 14.79 -10.08 -1.64
CA PHE A 13 13.42 -10.37 -1.18
C PHE A 13 12.56 -9.11 -1.15
N TYR A 14 13.08 -8.01 -0.62
CA TYR A 14 12.41 -6.72 -0.57
C TYR A 14 12.10 -6.18 -1.97
N GLU A 15 13.10 -6.15 -2.86
CA GLU A 15 12.93 -5.63 -4.23
C GLU A 15 11.86 -6.43 -4.98
N ARG A 16 11.91 -7.77 -4.89
CA ARG A 16 10.91 -8.64 -5.52
C ARG A 16 9.50 -8.38 -4.95
N ARG A 17 9.33 -8.44 -3.63
CA ARG A 17 8.00 -8.28 -3.00
C ARG A 17 7.41 -6.90 -3.28
N THR A 18 8.24 -5.86 -3.18
CA THR A 18 7.81 -4.47 -3.43
C THR A 18 7.41 -4.26 -4.89
N GLN A 19 8.18 -4.80 -5.83
CA GLN A 19 7.81 -4.73 -7.25
C GLN A 19 6.50 -5.49 -7.53
N GLU A 20 6.33 -6.69 -6.96
CA GLU A 20 5.09 -7.46 -7.13
C GLU A 20 3.87 -6.73 -6.54
N HIS A 21 4.01 -6.04 -5.40
CA HIS A 21 2.95 -5.18 -4.84
C HIS A 21 2.60 -4.05 -5.81
N ILE A 22 3.60 -3.29 -6.25
CA ILE A 22 3.42 -2.18 -7.19
C ILE A 22 2.76 -2.66 -8.49
N ASP A 23 3.12 -3.84 -8.99
CA ASP A 23 2.52 -4.41 -10.19
C ASP A 23 1.04 -4.79 -9.99
N ARG A 24 0.66 -5.30 -8.80
CA ARG A 24 -0.75 -5.56 -8.44
C ARG A 24 -1.55 -4.26 -8.36
N VAL A 25 -1.01 -3.23 -7.71
CA VAL A 25 -1.66 -1.91 -7.63
C VAL A 25 -1.80 -1.30 -9.02
N ARG A 26 -0.75 -1.36 -9.84
CA ARG A 26 -0.79 -0.88 -11.23
C ARG A 26 -1.86 -1.58 -12.05
N ARG A 27 -2.01 -2.91 -11.91
CA ARG A 27 -3.08 -3.66 -12.56
C ARG A 27 -4.46 -3.13 -12.14
N CYS A 28 -4.70 -2.98 -10.84
CA CYS A 28 -5.97 -2.48 -10.32
C CYS A 28 -6.26 -1.05 -10.81
N LEU A 29 -5.28 -0.15 -10.76
CA LEU A 29 -5.40 1.21 -11.25
C LEU A 29 -5.71 1.27 -12.75
N ASN A 30 -5.09 0.41 -13.56
CA ASN A 30 -5.38 0.34 -15.00
C ASN A 30 -6.81 -0.12 -15.29
N VAL A 31 -7.33 -1.08 -14.51
CA VAL A 31 -8.75 -1.48 -14.57
C VAL A 31 -9.63 -0.28 -14.22
N MET A 32 -9.39 0.38 -13.09
CA MET A 32 -10.16 1.56 -12.66
C MET A 32 -10.06 2.72 -13.66
N ALA A 33 -8.92 2.90 -14.32
CA ALA A 33 -8.73 3.89 -15.37
C ALA A 33 -9.62 3.63 -16.59
N SER A 34 -9.96 2.36 -16.88
CA SER A 34 -10.88 2.01 -17.97
C SER A 34 -12.36 2.16 -17.60
N LEU A 35 -12.68 2.23 -16.31
CA LEU A 35 -14.06 2.21 -15.79
C LEU A 35 -14.53 3.56 -15.24
N THR A 36 -13.61 4.51 -15.06
CA THR A 36 -13.88 5.80 -14.44
C THR A 36 -13.45 6.95 -15.35
N GLU A 37 -13.93 8.16 -15.05
CA GLU A 37 -13.53 9.37 -15.78
C GLU A 37 -12.08 9.82 -15.49
N TYR A 38 -11.42 9.20 -14.51
CA TYR A 38 -10.10 9.60 -14.01
C TYR A 38 -8.92 8.91 -14.72
N ALA A 39 -9.15 8.37 -15.93
CA ALA A 39 -8.20 7.52 -16.65
C ALA A 39 -6.76 8.08 -16.70
N ALA A 40 -6.61 9.36 -17.09
CA ALA A 40 -5.29 9.97 -17.26
C ALA A 40 -4.53 10.10 -15.93
N GLU A 41 -5.19 10.50 -14.85
CA GLU A 41 -4.53 10.65 -13.55
C GLU A 41 -4.21 9.28 -12.94
N LEU A 42 -5.13 8.31 -13.03
CA LEU A 42 -4.92 6.96 -12.50
C LEU A 42 -3.75 6.24 -13.19
N ILE A 43 -3.58 6.40 -14.51
CA ILE A 43 -2.42 5.85 -15.24
C ILE A 43 -1.11 6.47 -14.73
N GLU A 44 -1.09 7.78 -14.45
CA GLU A 44 0.11 8.41 -13.89
C GLU A 44 0.36 7.95 -12.45
N ARG A 45 -0.68 7.85 -11.61
CA ARG A 45 -0.55 7.26 -10.26
C ARG A 45 0.05 5.86 -10.32
N ALA A 46 -0.41 5.04 -11.27
CA ALA A 46 0.07 3.67 -11.45
C ALA A 46 1.57 3.59 -11.86
N ARG A 47 2.11 4.66 -12.44
CA ARG A 47 3.52 4.78 -12.81
C ARG A 47 4.41 5.12 -11.62
N ILE A 48 3.90 5.90 -10.66
CA ILE A 48 4.66 6.45 -9.53
C ILE A 48 4.30 5.85 -8.17
N HIS A 49 3.28 5.00 -8.10
CA HIS A 49 2.82 4.37 -6.87
C HIS A 49 4.00 3.73 -6.12
N ASP A 50 4.14 4.12 -4.85
CA ASP A 50 5.20 3.66 -3.93
C ASP A 50 6.64 3.85 -4.42
N ALA A 51 6.90 4.72 -5.40
CA ALA A 51 8.26 5.00 -5.88
C ALA A 51 9.20 5.49 -4.76
N SER A 52 8.66 6.16 -3.75
CA SER A 52 9.36 6.62 -2.55
C SER A 52 10.05 5.48 -1.77
N LYS A 53 9.54 4.25 -1.86
CA LYS A 53 10.14 3.06 -1.23
C LYS A 53 11.57 2.79 -1.71
N TYR A 54 11.90 3.16 -2.95
CA TYR A 54 13.25 3.01 -3.51
C TYR A 54 14.18 4.19 -3.18
N GLY A 55 13.67 5.23 -2.51
CA GLY A 55 14.40 6.41 -2.06
C GLY A 55 15.27 6.16 -0.83
N THR A 56 16.15 7.11 -0.54
CA THR A 56 17.13 7.03 0.56
C THR A 56 16.50 6.99 1.96
N GLU A 57 15.32 7.59 2.09
CA GLU A 57 14.53 7.74 3.31
C GLU A 57 13.89 6.42 3.71
N GLU A 58 13.45 5.63 2.72
CA GLU A 58 12.61 4.45 2.94
C GLU A 58 13.33 3.12 2.70
N ARG A 59 14.19 3.04 1.68
CA ARG A 59 14.65 1.75 1.14
C ARG A 59 15.28 0.85 2.19
N ILE A 60 16.32 1.33 2.88
CA ILE A 60 17.04 0.52 3.87
C ILE A 60 16.14 0.11 5.04
N PRO A 61 15.40 1.03 5.70
CA PRO A 61 14.48 0.63 6.76
C PRO A 61 13.38 -0.33 6.29
N TYR A 62 12.81 -0.15 5.09
CA TYR A 62 11.79 -1.04 4.58
C TYR A 62 12.33 -2.44 4.23
N ILE A 63 13.59 -2.57 3.84
CA ILE A 63 14.24 -3.89 3.71
C ILE A 63 14.23 -4.62 5.06
N TRP A 64 14.62 -3.94 6.14
CA TRP A 64 14.60 -4.50 7.49
C TRP A 64 13.18 -4.81 7.98
N LEU A 65 12.21 -3.92 7.72
CA LEU A 65 10.80 -4.15 8.06
C LEU A 65 10.22 -5.35 7.31
N THR A 66 10.55 -5.47 6.03
CA THR A 66 10.11 -6.59 5.19
C THR A 66 10.68 -7.92 5.70
N GLU A 67 11.94 -7.92 6.12
CA GLU A 67 12.58 -9.10 6.73
C GLU A 67 11.95 -9.45 8.08
N PHE A 68 11.67 -8.44 8.93
CA PHE A 68 10.93 -8.64 10.19
C PHE A 68 9.60 -9.37 9.96
N HIS A 69 8.81 -8.93 8.97
CA HIS A 69 7.55 -9.58 8.61
C HIS A 69 7.76 -10.99 8.03
N ARG A 70 8.81 -11.20 7.23
CA ARG A 70 9.17 -12.53 6.71
C ARG A 70 9.46 -13.50 7.86
N CYS A 71 10.38 -13.15 8.76
CA CYS A 71 10.75 -13.96 9.92
C CYS A 71 9.55 -14.25 10.81
N ARG A 72 8.73 -13.22 11.13
CA ARG A 72 7.51 -13.39 11.94
C ARG A 72 6.54 -14.41 11.34
N ARG A 73 6.35 -14.39 10.02
CA ARG A 73 5.43 -15.31 9.31
C ARG A 73 5.90 -16.76 9.36
N ILE A 74 7.21 -17.01 9.38
CA ILE A 74 7.78 -18.37 9.43
C ILE A 74 8.23 -18.79 10.83
N GLY A 75 8.01 -17.94 11.85
CA GLY A 75 8.36 -18.22 13.24
C GLY A 75 9.85 -18.13 13.55
N GLU A 76 10.63 -17.42 12.72
CA GLU A 76 12.06 -17.18 12.98
C GLU A 76 12.25 -16.01 13.96
N PRO A 77 13.15 -16.14 14.95
CA PRO A 77 13.56 -15.02 15.79
C PRO A 77 14.22 -13.93 14.95
N PHE A 78 13.89 -12.67 15.24
CA PHE A 78 14.44 -11.51 14.56
C PHE A 78 14.62 -10.36 15.54
N SER A 79 15.72 -9.62 15.39
CA SER A 79 15.97 -8.37 16.11
C SER A 79 16.55 -7.35 15.15
N TYR A 80 16.03 -6.13 15.19
CA TYR A 80 16.62 -5.01 14.49
C TYR A 80 18.04 -4.70 15.00
N PRO A 81 18.96 -4.26 14.13
CA PRO A 81 20.19 -3.62 14.56
C PRO A 81 19.92 -2.34 15.37
N ASP A 82 20.89 -1.93 16.19
CA ASP A 82 20.80 -0.70 17.00
C ASP A 82 20.35 0.51 16.17
N GLY A 83 19.30 1.19 16.63
CA GLY A 83 18.73 2.38 15.99
C GLY A 83 17.89 2.11 14.73
N MET A 84 17.83 0.87 14.23
CA MET A 84 17.07 0.56 13.02
C MET A 84 15.55 0.64 13.24
N GLU A 85 15.05 0.29 14.43
CA GLU A 85 13.61 0.40 14.74
C GLU A 85 13.11 1.85 14.62
N GLU A 86 13.88 2.82 15.10
CA GLU A 86 13.55 4.24 14.96
C GLU A 86 13.56 4.68 13.48
N ARG A 87 14.53 4.21 12.71
CA ARG A 87 14.59 4.47 11.26
C ARG A 87 13.41 3.85 10.51
N VAL A 88 12.97 2.65 10.90
CA VAL A 88 11.76 2.00 10.36
C VAL A 88 10.53 2.85 10.66
N ARG A 89 10.37 3.35 11.89
CA ARG A 89 9.28 4.26 12.23
C ARG A 89 9.31 5.55 11.40
N SER A 90 10.49 6.14 11.23
CA SER A 90 10.67 7.34 10.40
C SER A 90 10.34 7.09 8.93
N ALA A 91 10.73 5.92 8.39
CA ALA A 91 10.43 5.55 7.01
C ALA A 91 8.93 5.31 6.79
N ILE A 92 8.25 4.64 7.73
CA ILE A 92 6.80 4.47 7.68
C ILE A 92 6.11 5.84 7.69
N HIS A 93 6.54 6.73 8.59
CA HIS A 93 6.00 8.09 8.65
C HIS A 93 6.22 8.86 7.35
N HIS A 94 7.44 8.83 6.79
CA HIS A 94 7.74 9.44 5.51
C HIS A 94 6.85 8.90 4.39
N HIS A 95 6.66 7.58 4.34
CA HIS A 95 5.83 6.91 3.34
C HIS A 95 4.37 7.38 3.38
N VAL A 96 3.73 7.33 4.55
CA VAL A 96 2.30 7.67 4.69
C VAL A 96 2.04 9.18 4.55
N THR A 97 3.05 10.03 4.78
CA THR A 97 2.92 11.50 4.65
C THR A 97 3.39 12.05 3.31
N THR A 98 4.03 11.24 2.46
CA THR A 98 4.50 11.66 1.13
C THR A 98 3.62 11.13 -0.01
N ASN A 99 2.97 9.98 0.17
CA ASN A 99 2.14 9.36 -0.86
C ASN A 99 0.65 9.64 -0.60
N ARG A 100 -0.01 10.31 -1.54
CA ARG A 100 -1.37 10.87 -1.38
C ARG A 100 -2.50 9.86 -1.18
N HIS A 101 -2.29 8.59 -1.55
CA HIS A 101 -3.28 7.54 -1.31
C HIS A 101 -3.36 7.12 0.17
N HIS A 102 -2.38 7.52 0.99
CA HIS A 102 -2.47 7.37 2.44
C HIS A 102 -3.21 8.56 3.05
N PRO A 103 -4.18 8.33 3.96
CA PRO A 103 -4.88 9.40 4.65
C PRO A 103 -3.96 10.39 5.39
N ASP A 104 -2.85 9.91 5.94
CA ASP A 104 -1.87 10.72 6.70
C ASP A 104 -1.15 11.80 5.87
N PHE A 105 -1.20 11.72 4.53
CA PHE A 105 -0.75 12.80 3.66
C PHE A 105 -1.61 14.06 3.83
N HIS A 106 -2.89 13.87 4.17
CA HIS A 106 -3.88 14.93 4.20
C HIS A 106 -4.07 15.45 5.63
N THR A 107 -4.40 16.74 5.75
CA THR A 107 -4.73 17.33 7.06
C THR A 107 -6.04 16.77 7.61
N ASP A 108 -7.02 16.58 6.72
CA ASP A 108 -8.25 15.82 6.98
C ASP A 108 -8.35 14.70 5.93
N PRO A 109 -8.63 13.43 6.29
CA PRO A 109 -8.87 12.37 5.31
C PRO A 109 -10.01 12.69 4.33
N ASN A 110 -10.89 13.64 4.64
CA ASN A 110 -11.90 14.16 3.73
C ASN A 110 -11.33 15.08 2.63
N ASP A 111 -10.05 15.44 2.68
CA ASP A 111 -9.39 16.18 1.61
C ASP A 111 -8.88 15.26 0.48
N MET A 112 -8.84 13.94 0.70
CA MET A 112 -8.47 12.95 -0.34
C MET A 112 -9.33 13.12 -1.59
N THR A 113 -8.74 13.24 -2.78
CA THR A 113 -9.53 13.29 -4.01
C THR A 113 -10.14 11.92 -4.32
N ASP A 114 -11.07 11.86 -5.27
CA ASP A 114 -11.61 10.59 -5.76
C ASP A 114 -10.49 9.67 -6.29
N VAL A 115 -9.48 10.24 -6.95
CA VAL A 115 -8.28 9.52 -7.40
C VAL A 115 -7.47 8.98 -6.22
N ASP A 116 -7.26 9.77 -5.16
CA ASP A 116 -6.55 9.32 -3.97
C ASP A 116 -7.29 8.14 -3.30
N LEU A 117 -8.63 8.20 -3.23
CA LEU A 117 -9.47 7.13 -2.68
C LEU A 117 -9.48 5.87 -3.57
N ILE A 118 -9.50 6.02 -4.90
CA ILE A 118 -9.40 4.89 -5.83
C ILE A 118 -8.02 4.21 -5.69
N GLU A 119 -6.94 5.00 -5.61
CA GLU A 119 -5.59 4.47 -5.40
C GLU A 119 -5.48 3.72 -4.07
N MET A 120 -6.07 4.24 -2.99
CA MET A 120 -6.15 3.57 -1.69
C MET A 120 -6.90 2.22 -1.77
N VAL A 121 -8.03 2.17 -2.49
CA VAL A 121 -8.76 0.91 -2.74
C VAL A 121 -7.90 -0.10 -3.50
N CYS A 122 -7.18 0.36 -4.52
CA CYS A 122 -6.27 -0.48 -5.30
C CYS A 122 -5.11 -1.04 -4.45
N ASP A 123 -4.55 -0.22 -3.55
CA ASP A 123 -3.51 -0.62 -2.60
C ASP A 123 -4.00 -1.72 -1.63
N TRP A 124 -5.17 -1.53 -1.01
CA TRP A 124 -5.78 -2.53 -0.14
C TRP A 124 -6.14 -3.82 -0.87
N THR A 125 -6.60 -3.72 -2.11
CA THR A 125 -6.90 -4.88 -2.98
C THR A 125 -5.62 -5.65 -3.27
N ALA A 126 -4.52 -4.97 -3.61
CA ALA A 126 -3.23 -5.60 -3.85
C ALA A 126 -2.69 -6.34 -2.62
N MET A 127 -2.85 -5.77 -1.42
CA MET A 127 -2.48 -6.42 -0.15
C MET A 127 -3.35 -7.66 0.12
N SER A 128 -4.67 -7.55 -0.07
CA SER A 128 -5.61 -8.67 0.07
C SER A 128 -5.26 -9.83 -0.86
N LEU A 129 -4.91 -9.54 -2.12
CA LEU A 129 -4.42 -10.51 -3.10
C LEU A 129 -3.08 -11.14 -2.70
N GLU A 130 -2.15 -10.37 -2.13
CA GLU A 130 -0.86 -10.90 -1.67
C GLU A 130 -1.04 -11.93 -0.54
N PHE A 131 -1.89 -11.63 0.44
CA PHE A 131 -2.09 -12.48 1.60
C PHE A 131 -3.15 -13.58 1.40
N GLY A 132 -3.88 -13.56 0.29
CA GLY A 132 -4.98 -14.50 0.06
C GLY A 132 -6.14 -14.28 1.04
N GLU A 133 -6.32 -13.05 1.51
CA GLU A 133 -7.40 -12.66 2.41
C GLU A 133 -8.63 -12.23 1.62
N ASP A 134 -9.82 -12.29 2.22
CA ASP A 134 -11.06 -11.69 1.69
C ASP A 134 -11.34 -11.91 0.19
N LYS A 135 -10.87 -13.04 -0.37
CA LYS A 135 -10.90 -13.39 -1.81
C LYS A 135 -10.26 -12.34 -2.72
N GLY A 136 -9.30 -11.56 -2.21
CA GLY A 136 -8.62 -10.49 -2.94
C GLY A 136 -9.33 -9.14 -2.89
N SER A 137 -10.47 -9.03 -2.21
CA SER A 137 -11.21 -7.77 -2.07
C SER A 137 -10.62 -6.87 -0.98
N ALA A 138 -10.64 -5.55 -1.19
CA ALA A 138 -10.32 -4.56 -0.17
C ALA A 138 -11.42 -4.42 0.91
N ARG A 139 -12.58 -5.06 0.76
CA ARG A 139 -13.74 -4.90 1.65
C ARG A 139 -13.40 -5.16 3.12
N GLY A 140 -12.71 -6.25 3.44
CA GLY A 140 -12.38 -6.56 4.84
C GLY A 140 -11.37 -5.59 5.46
N TRP A 141 -10.52 -4.96 4.65
CA TRP A 141 -9.64 -3.87 5.10
C TRP A 141 -10.44 -2.59 5.35
N ALA A 142 -11.36 -2.24 4.45
CA ALA A 142 -12.25 -1.09 4.59
C ALA A 142 -13.14 -1.21 5.84
N ASP A 143 -13.74 -2.39 6.09
CA ASP A 143 -14.61 -2.65 7.24
C ASP A 143 -13.87 -2.53 8.59
N LYS A 144 -12.59 -2.92 8.64
CA LYS A 144 -11.74 -2.81 9.84
C LYS A 144 -11.26 -1.37 10.08
N THR A 145 -11.06 -0.60 9.01
CA THR A 145 -10.36 0.69 9.08
C THR A 145 -11.32 1.88 9.14
N ILE A 146 -12.34 1.89 8.28
CA ILE A 146 -13.27 3.03 8.15
C ILE A 146 -14.22 3.07 9.35
N GLY A 147 -14.23 4.20 10.05
CA GLY A 147 -15.00 4.42 11.29
C GLY A 147 -14.27 4.03 12.57
N ASN A 148 -13.10 3.41 12.48
CA ASN A 148 -12.24 3.09 13.63
C ASN A 148 -10.96 3.94 13.62
N HIS A 149 -10.22 3.87 12.52
CA HIS A 149 -8.93 4.54 12.32
C HIS A 149 -8.98 5.60 11.22
N LEU A 150 -9.89 5.43 10.24
CA LEU A 150 -10.11 6.36 9.14
C LEU A 150 -11.54 6.91 9.20
N TYR A 151 -11.68 8.22 9.45
CA TYR A 151 -12.97 8.88 9.59
C TYR A 151 -13.33 9.67 8.33
N LEU A 152 -14.01 9.01 7.40
CA LEU A 152 -14.55 9.63 6.18
C LEU A 152 -15.98 10.13 6.40
N SER A 153 -16.33 11.19 5.68
CA SER A 153 -17.71 11.63 5.51
C SER A 153 -18.54 10.52 4.88
N GLU A 154 -19.86 10.60 5.04
CA GLU A 154 -20.78 9.60 4.50
C GLU A 154 -20.62 9.44 2.98
N SER A 155 -20.46 10.55 2.24
CA SER A 155 -20.29 10.50 0.79
C SER A 155 -19.00 9.82 0.36
N LYS A 156 -17.88 10.10 1.03
CA LYS A 156 -16.59 9.43 0.73
C LYS A 156 -16.59 7.97 1.13
N ARG A 157 -17.21 7.64 2.25
CA ARG A 157 -17.41 6.25 2.64
C ARG A 157 -18.19 5.51 1.56
N GLN A 158 -19.35 6.03 1.13
CA GLN A 158 -20.14 5.44 0.06
C GLN A 158 -19.34 5.29 -1.23
N PHE A 159 -18.55 6.31 -1.59
CA PHE A 159 -17.66 6.27 -2.76
C PHE A 159 -16.63 5.14 -2.66
N VAL A 160 -15.93 5.00 -1.53
CA VAL A 160 -14.93 3.92 -1.32
C VAL A 160 -15.57 2.55 -1.50
N TYR A 161 -16.71 2.27 -0.86
CA TYR A 161 -17.37 0.96 -1.02
C TYR A 161 -17.87 0.72 -2.45
N ALA A 162 -18.34 1.76 -3.14
CA ALA A 162 -18.72 1.65 -4.55
C ALA A 162 -17.52 1.33 -5.46
N MET A 163 -16.34 1.91 -5.18
CA MET A 163 -15.11 1.60 -5.94
C MET A 163 -14.60 0.19 -5.66
N ILE A 164 -14.74 -0.31 -4.42
CA ILE A 164 -14.45 -1.71 -4.09
C ILE A 164 -15.36 -2.64 -4.91
N ASP A 165 -16.68 -2.42 -4.91
CA ASP A 165 -17.63 -3.25 -5.64
C ASP A 165 -17.38 -3.24 -7.16
N LEU A 166 -17.01 -2.07 -7.70
CA LEU A 166 -16.68 -1.90 -9.11
C LEU A 166 -15.40 -2.66 -9.50
N LEU A 167 -14.35 -2.56 -8.69
CA LEU A 167 -13.08 -3.25 -8.94
C LEU A 167 -13.24 -4.77 -8.81
N ASP A 168 -13.89 -5.24 -7.75
CA ASP A 168 -14.12 -6.66 -7.49
C ASP A 168 -14.86 -7.33 -8.66
N SER A 169 -15.97 -6.72 -9.11
CA SER A 169 -16.76 -7.23 -10.24
C SER A 169 -15.97 -7.31 -11.55
N SER A 170 -15.00 -6.41 -11.73
CA SER A 170 -14.19 -6.32 -12.93
C SER A 170 -13.04 -7.33 -12.93
N LEU A 171 -12.43 -7.59 -11.76
CA LEU A 171 -11.38 -8.60 -11.62
C LEU A 171 -11.91 -10.04 -11.73
N GLU A 172 -13.14 -10.30 -11.31
CA GLU A 172 -13.81 -11.60 -11.51
C GLU A 172 -14.09 -11.91 -12.99
N SER A 173 -14.34 -10.88 -13.79
CA SER A 173 -14.65 -11.03 -15.22
C SER A 173 -13.42 -11.36 -16.08
N ASP A 174 -12.22 -11.10 -15.57
CA ASP A 174 -10.92 -11.32 -16.22
C ASP A 174 -10.22 -12.63 -15.79
N ALA A 175 -10.82 -13.40 -14.87
CA ALA A 175 -10.28 -14.64 -14.29
C ALA A 175 -10.85 -15.91 -14.93
#